data_AF-A0A4Y4XMD4-F1
#
_entry.id   AF-A0A4Y4XMD4-F1
#
_cell.length_a   1.000
_cell.length_b   1.000
_cell.length_c   1.000
_cell.angle_alpha   90.00
_cell.angle_beta   90.00
_cell.angle_gamma   90.00
#
_symmetry.space_group_name_H-M   'P 1'
#
loop_
_entity.id
_entity.type
_entity.pdbx_description
1 polymer ?
#
loop_
_entity_poly.entity_id
_entity_poly.type
_entity_poly.pdbx_seq_one_letter_code
_entity_poly.pdbx_strand_id
1 'polypeptide(L)'
;ESFYTPIYKEVYLKREYKAGKQSQAEAHEAIRITHPHTYENLESVVYNAGITNQDALKLYQLIFERTIESQGKNAIYDKQDLLFKIKNEYFKCSVKSLKSTGFLAMFSKKELESDESNDGKDDKEKDQNAQFNLKIDDVLSLNDLVLATIKRNAPSPYKEAGFVKLLENKGIGRPSTYATYLPALVKREYISISQDKKRTITPTHKGKRVVEVFENAYQFIIDLTYTKQME
;
A
#
# COMPACT_ATOMS: atom_id res chain seq x y z
N GLU A 1 -13.90 22.97 -17.88
CA GLU A 1 -14.68 21.88 -17.26
C GLU A 1 -13.74 20.85 -16.69
N SER A 2 -14.13 20.13 -15.65
CA SER A 2 -13.28 19.08 -15.08
C SER A 2 -13.08 17.95 -16.10
N PHE A 3 -11.83 17.57 -16.31
CA PHE A 3 -11.34 16.59 -17.28
C PHE A 3 -12.03 15.20 -17.20
N TYR A 4 -12.71 14.88 -16.09
CA TYR A 4 -13.33 13.57 -15.83
C TYR A 4 -14.84 13.62 -15.55
N THR A 5 -15.39 14.80 -15.24
CA THR A 5 -16.80 14.94 -14.84
C THR A 5 -17.81 14.49 -15.90
N PRO A 6 -17.60 14.70 -17.21
CA PRO A 6 -18.55 14.23 -18.22
C PRO A 6 -18.66 12.70 -18.31
N ILE A 7 -17.63 11.96 -17.88
CA ILE A 7 -17.53 10.50 -18.07
C ILE A 7 -18.00 9.75 -16.82
N TYR A 8 -17.63 10.24 -15.63
CA TYR A 8 -17.87 9.54 -14.35
C TYR A 8 -18.71 10.38 -13.36
N LYS A 9 -19.74 11.06 -13.85
CA LYS A 9 -20.51 12.08 -13.10
C LYS A 9 -20.99 11.63 -11.72
N GLU A 10 -21.52 10.41 -11.60
CA GLU A 10 -22.14 9.92 -10.36
C GLU A 10 -21.14 9.62 -9.24
N VAL A 11 -19.90 9.33 -9.61
CA VAL A 11 -18.84 8.91 -8.68
C VAL A 11 -17.72 9.95 -8.55
N TYR A 12 -17.70 10.96 -9.41
CA TYR A 12 -16.68 12.01 -9.41
C TYR A 12 -16.79 12.95 -8.20
N LEU A 13 -15.63 13.30 -7.63
CA LEU A 13 -15.42 14.30 -6.61
C LEU A 13 -14.06 14.96 -6.88
N LYS A 14 -14.05 16.25 -7.25
CA LYS A 14 -12.80 16.98 -7.54
C LYS A 14 -11.89 16.97 -6.31
N ARG A 15 -10.65 16.51 -6.50
CA ARG A 15 -9.61 16.52 -5.47
C ARG A 15 -8.29 17.02 -6.02
N GLU A 16 -7.55 17.72 -5.18
CA GLU A 16 -6.19 18.17 -5.47
C GLU A 16 -5.24 17.49 -4.49
N TYR A 17 -4.32 16.68 -5.03
CA TYR A 17 -3.25 16.06 -4.27
C TYR A 17 -1.97 16.83 -4.53
N LYS A 18 -1.29 17.22 -3.45
CA LYS A 18 0.03 17.87 -3.52
C LYS A 18 1.07 16.90 -3.01
N ALA A 19 2.22 16.88 -3.66
CA ALA A 19 3.37 16.15 -3.14
C ALA A 19 3.70 16.68 -1.73
N GLY A 20 4.12 15.78 -0.83
CA GLY A 20 4.51 16.19 0.53
C GLY A 20 5.75 17.07 0.51
N LYS A 21 5.95 17.88 1.56
CA LYS A 21 7.05 18.89 1.68
C LYS A 21 8.48 18.38 1.49
N GLN A 22 8.70 17.07 1.52
CA GLN A 22 10.01 16.43 1.34
C GLN A 22 10.09 15.64 0.03
N SER A 23 9.06 15.74 -0.81
CA SER A 23 8.99 15.03 -2.07
C SER A 23 9.81 15.75 -3.12
N GLN A 24 10.71 15.02 -3.74
CA GLN A 24 11.46 15.46 -4.91
C GLN A 24 10.58 15.64 -6.16
N ALA A 25 9.30 15.23 -6.09
CA ALA A 25 8.35 15.32 -7.19
C ALA A 25 7.54 16.63 -7.22
N GLU A 26 7.82 17.61 -6.36
CA GLU A 26 7.05 18.86 -6.29
C GLU A 26 7.00 19.66 -7.61
N ALA A 27 7.98 19.46 -8.52
CA ALA A 27 8.03 20.11 -9.82
C ALA A 27 7.35 19.32 -10.96
N HIS A 28 6.75 18.17 -10.68
CA HIS A 28 6.21 17.26 -11.68
C HIS A 28 4.74 16.94 -11.45
N GLU A 29 4.09 16.48 -12.52
CA GLU A 29 2.77 15.90 -12.45
C GLU A 29 2.85 14.41 -12.06
N ALA A 30 1.79 13.89 -11.41
CA ALA A 30 1.65 12.47 -11.14
C ALA A 30 1.60 11.66 -12.46
N ILE A 31 2.05 10.40 -12.40
CA ILE A 31 1.82 9.46 -13.51
C ILE A 31 0.33 9.20 -13.60
N ARG A 32 -0.29 9.63 -14.70
CA ARG A 32 -1.72 9.52 -14.95
C ARG A 32 -2.01 9.34 -16.44
N ILE A 33 -3.25 8.98 -16.76
CA ILE A 33 -3.69 8.95 -18.17
C ILE A 33 -3.69 10.37 -18.75
N THR A 34 -3.31 10.47 -20.02
CA THR A 34 -3.24 11.72 -20.78
C THR A 34 -4.52 12.00 -21.56
N HIS A 35 -5.32 10.98 -21.85
CA HIS A 35 -6.60 11.09 -22.54
C HIS A 35 -7.73 10.50 -21.67
N PRO A 36 -8.83 11.21 -21.44
CA PRO A 36 -9.94 10.70 -20.65
C PRO A 36 -10.83 9.80 -21.52
N HIS A 37 -11.12 8.60 -21.04
CA HIS A 37 -12.01 7.65 -21.71
C HIS A 37 -12.73 6.78 -20.67
N THR A 38 -13.76 6.06 -21.10
CA THR A 38 -14.44 5.08 -20.22
C THR A 38 -13.61 3.79 -20.11
N TYR A 39 -13.96 2.94 -19.15
CA TYR A 39 -13.32 1.65 -18.96
C TYR A 39 -13.59 0.72 -20.16
N GLU A 40 -14.77 0.80 -20.77
CA GLU A 40 -15.16 0.02 -21.96
C GLU A 40 -14.28 0.36 -23.17
N ASN A 41 -13.74 1.58 -23.22
CA ASN A 41 -12.83 2.01 -24.29
C ASN A 41 -11.35 1.68 -24.01
N LEU A 42 -11.02 1.06 -22.87
CA LEU A 42 -9.64 0.77 -22.49
C LEU A 42 -8.92 -0.05 -23.58
N GLU A 43 -9.55 -1.14 -24.04
CA GLU A 43 -8.95 -2.03 -25.07
C GLU A 43 -8.73 -1.30 -26.40
N SER A 44 -9.68 -0.48 -26.84
CA SER A 44 -9.58 0.25 -28.11
C SER A 44 -8.53 1.36 -28.05
N VAL A 45 -8.45 2.09 -26.94
CA VAL A 45 -7.42 3.14 -26.72
C VAL A 45 -6.02 2.54 -26.77
N VAL A 46 -5.84 1.44 -26.05
CA VAL A 46 -4.59 0.68 -26.01
C VAL A 46 -4.20 0.15 -27.39
N TYR A 47 -5.15 -0.47 -28.09
CA TYR A 47 -4.93 -1.03 -29.43
C TYR A 47 -4.49 0.06 -30.41
N ASN A 48 -5.19 1.20 -30.41
CA ASN A 48 -4.87 2.34 -31.26
C ASN A 48 -3.50 2.97 -30.92
N ALA A 49 -3.06 2.86 -29.66
CA ALA A 49 -1.73 3.29 -29.23
C ALA A 49 -0.62 2.28 -29.58
N GLY A 50 -0.95 1.14 -30.20
CA GLY A 50 0.01 0.10 -30.58
C GLY A 50 0.60 -0.67 -29.40
N ILE A 51 -0.02 -0.62 -28.22
CA ILE A 51 0.46 -1.34 -27.04
C ILE A 51 0.02 -2.81 -27.16
N THR A 52 0.98 -3.69 -27.46
CA THR A 52 0.72 -5.14 -27.65
C THR A 52 1.26 -6.00 -26.52
N ASN A 53 2.17 -5.47 -25.70
CA ASN A 53 2.78 -6.17 -24.58
C ASN A 53 1.80 -6.27 -23.40
N GLN A 54 1.45 -7.49 -22.98
CA GLN A 54 0.51 -7.77 -21.89
C GLN A 54 0.85 -7.09 -20.55
N ASP A 55 2.13 -6.96 -20.19
CA ASP A 55 2.52 -6.27 -18.96
C ASP A 55 2.33 -4.75 -19.08
N ALA A 56 2.59 -4.20 -20.26
CA ALA A 56 2.28 -2.79 -20.55
C ALA A 56 0.77 -2.52 -20.51
N LEU A 57 -0.05 -3.49 -20.96
CA LEU A 57 -1.52 -3.43 -20.84
C LEU A 57 -1.96 -3.33 -19.38
N LYS A 58 -1.48 -4.26 -18.54
CA LYS A 58 -1.81 -4.29 -17.12
C LYS A 58 -1.32 -3.04 -16.40
N LEU A 59 -0.14 -2.52 -16.75
CA LEU A 59 0.37 -1.29 -16.18
C LEU A 59 -0.48 -0.09 -16.59
N TYR A 60 -0.90 0.01 -17.85
CA TYR A 60 -1.80 1.07 -18.31
C TYR A 60 -3.15 1.01 -17.61
N GLN A 61 -3.74 -0.19 -17.49
CA GLN A 61 -4.98 -0.40 -16.75
C GLN A 61 -4.85 0.07 -15.29
N LEU A 62 -3.76 -0.31 -14.60
CA LEU A 62 -3.51 0.14 -13.23
C LEU A 62 -3.40 1.67 -13.14
N ILE A 63 -2.69 2.32 -14.07
CA ILE A 63 -2.57 3.79 -14.12
C ILE A 63 -3.94 4.43 -14.38
N PHE A 64 -4.74 3.85 -15.28
CA PHE A 64 -6.10 4.30 -15.58
C PHE A 64 -6.99 4.25 -14.34
N GLU A 65 -7.11 3.07 -13.72
CA GLU A 65 -7.95 2.86 -12.54
C GLU A 65 -7.54 3.81 -11.41
N ARG A 66 -6.24 3.90 -11.11
CA ARG A 66 -5.74 4.82 -10.06
C ARG A 66 -5.97 6.29 -10.37
N THR A 67 -5.84 6.70 -11.63
CA THR A 67 -6.13 8.10 -12.03
C THR A 67 -7.58 8.45 -11.74
N ILE A 68 -8.50 7.58 -12.16
CA ILE A 68 -9.93 7.82 -12.07
C ILE A 68 -10.43 7.66 -10.62
N GLU A 69 -9.99 6.64 -9.89
CA GLU A 69 -10.27 6.42 -8.46
C GLU A 69 -9.81 7.59 -7.58
N SER A 70 -8.68 8.22 -7.92
CA SER A 70 -8.16 9.36 -7.16
C SER A 70 -9.16 10.53 -7.11
N GLN A 71 -10.03 10.63 -8.12
CA GLN A 71 -11.09 11.63 -8.23
C GLN A 71 -12.48 11.05 -7.89
N GLY A 72 -12.55 9.87 -7.27
CA GLY A 72 -13.79 9.25 -6.84
C GLY A 72 -14.29 9.79 -5.48
N LYS A 73 -15.58 9.61 -5.19
CA LYS A 73 -16.16 9.84 -3.85
C LYS A 73 -15.51 8.90 -2.82
N ASN A 74 -15.39 9.35 -1.58
CA ASN A 74 -14.84 8.52 -0.50
C ASN A 74 -15.72 7.28 -0.27
N ALA A 75 -15.08 6.16 0.05
CA ALA A 75 -15.75 5.11 0.80
C ALA A 75 -16.14 5.65 2.18
N ILE A 76 -17.37 5.36 2.62
CA ILE A 76 -17.88 5.76 3.92
C ILE A 76 -18.05 4.50 4.75
N TYR A 77 -17.45 4.52 5.95
CA TYR A 77 -17.55 3.44 6.91
C TYR A 77 -18.23 3.95 8.17
N ASP A 78 -19.10 3.13 8.76
CA ASP A 78 -19.57 3.32 10.12
C ASP A 78 -18.61 2.56 11.06
N LYS A 79 -18.03 3.26 12.03
CA LYS A 79 -17.14 2.69 13.05
C LYS A 79 -17.84 2.67 14.40
N GLN A 80 -17.83 1.54 15.05
CA GLN A 80 -18.40 1.33 16.38
C GLN A 80 -17.32 0.82 17.33
N ASP A 81 -17.01 1.63 18.35
CA ASP A 81 -16.14 1.24 19.45
C ASP A 81 -17.01 0.89 20.66
N LEU A 82 -17.00 -0.38 21.05
CA LEU A 82 -17.74 -0.92 22.19
C LEU A 82 -16.79 -1.11 23.37
N LEU A 83 -17.14 -0.54 24.52
CA LEU A 83 -16.41 -0.71 25.78
C LEU A 83 -17.26 -1.56 26.73
N PHE A 84 -16.74 -2.73 27.08
CA PHE A 84 -17.36 -3.65 28.02
C PHE A 84 -16.65 -3.60 29.35
N LYS A 85 -17.40 -3.40 30.43
CA LYS A 85 -16.88 -3.54 31.80
C LYS A 85 -17.17 -4.94 32.30
N ILE A 86 -16.12 -5.70 32.61
CA ILE A 86 -16.23 -7.03 33.21
C ILE A 86 -15.52 -6.97 34.56
N LYS A 87 -16.29 -7.05 35.65
CA LYS A 87 -15.80 -6.78 37.02
C LYS A 87 -15.09 -5.42 37.09
N ASN A 88 -13.78 -5.42 37.31
CA ASN A 88 -12.96 -4.21 37.49
C ASN A 88 -12.17 -3.83 36.23
N GLU A 89 -12.30 -4.59 35.13
CA GLU A 89 -11.51 -4.40 33.92
C GLU A 89 -12.39 -3.92 32.75
N TYR A 90 -11.76 -3.21 31.81
CA TYR A 90 -12.39 -2.73 30.58
C TYR A 90 -11.83 -3.45 29.36
N PHE A 91 -12.74 -3.91 28.51
CA PHE A 91 -12.43 -4.55 27.24
C PHE A 91 -12.95 -3.69 26.09
N LYS A 92 -12.19 -3.59 25.01
CA LYS A 92 -12.58 -2.83 23.82
C LYS A 92 -12.80 -3.79 22.65
N CYS A 93 -13.93 -3.64 21.98
CA CYS A 93 -14.18 -4.19 20.65
C CYS A 93 -14.35 -3.02 19.68
N SER A 94 -13.60 -3.01 18.58
CA SER A 94 -13.75 -2.00 17.53
C SER A 94 -14.21 -2.69 16.27
N VAL A 95 -15.27 -2.18 15.66
CA VAL A 95 -15.94 -2.79 14.52
C VAL A 95 -16.17 -1.72 13.48
N LYS A 96 -16.08 -2.11 12.21
CA LYS A 96 -16.15 -1.18 11.08
C LYS A 96 -16.95 -1.84 9.97
N SER A 97 -18.01 -1.17 9.51
CA SER A 97 -18.85 -1.65 8.43
C SER A 97 -18.86 -0.66 7.26
N LEU A 98 -18.85 -1.17 6.03
CA LEU A 98 -18.87 -0.34 4.83
C LEU A 98 -20.30 0.14 4.54
N LYS A 99 -20.54 1.44 4.64
CA LYS A 99 -21.85 2.09 4.39
C LYS A 99 -22.01 2.55 2.94
N SER A 100 -20.91 3.01 2.34
CA SER A 100 -20.87 3.42 0.93
C SER A 100 -19.52 3.06 0.36
N THR A 101 -19.50 2.39 -0.79
CA THR A 101 -18.27 1.91 -1.44
C THR A 101 -17.42 3.04 -2.01
N GLY A 102 -18.04 4.13 -2.48
CA GLY A 102 -17.31 5.24 -3.12
C GLY A 102 -16.40 4.75 -4.26
N PHE A 103 -15.16 5.22 -4.28
CA PHE A 103 -14.16 4.84 -5.28
C PHE A 103 -13.86 3.32 -5.32
N LEU A 104 -14.07 2.59 -4.21
CA LEU A 104 -13.80 1.15 -4.14
C LEU A 104 -14.68 0.30 -5.06
N ALA A 105 -15.79 0.83 -5.58
CA ALA A 105 -16.67 0.09 -6.49
C ALA A 105 -16.51 0.50 -7.97
N MET A 106 -15.60 1.42 -8.30
CA MET A 106 -15.52 1.99 -9.64
C MET A 106 -15.06 0.98 -10.70
N PHE A 107 -14.07 0.14 -10.37
CA PHE A 107 -13.53 -0.88 -11.29
C PHE A 107 -13.48 -2.28 -10.65
N SER A 108 -13.75 -2.37 -9.36
CA SER A 108 -13.73 -3.61 -8.61
C SER A 108 -14.99 -4.44 -8.90
N LYS A 109 -14.97 -5.19 -10.00
CA LYS A 109 -15.81 -6.40 -10.14
C LYS A 109 -15.15 -7.66 -9.53
N LYS A 110 -13.93 -7.58 -8.98
CA LYS A 110 -13.17 -8.77 -8.51
C LYS A 110 -12.31 -8.63 -7.24
N GLU A 111 -12.21 -7.46 -6.61
CA GLU A 111 -11.22 -7.25 -5.53
C GLU A 111 -11.82 -7.11 -4.12
N LEU A 112 -13.15 -7.20 -3.96
CA LEU A 112 -13.77 -7.29 -2.64
C LEU A 112 -13.52 -8.63 -1.93
N GLU A 113 -12.84 -9.59 -2.59
CA GLU A 113 -12.59 -10.94 -2.05
C GLU A 113 -11.11 -11.35 -1.99
N SER A 114 -10.14 -10.50 -2.33
CA SER A 114 -8.73 -10.95 -2.35
C SER A 114 -7.67 -9.91 -1.95
N ASP A 115 -7.84 -9.32 -0.76
CA ASP A 115 -6.72 -8.73 -0.03
C ASP A 115 -5.85 -9.81 0.67
N GLU A 116 -5.34 -10.75 -0.13
CA GLU A 116 -4.29 -11.70 0.31
C GLU A 116 -2.85 -11.20 0.01
N SER A 117 -2.69 -9.95 -0.41
CA SER A 117 -1.37 -9.36 -0.65
C SER A 117 -0.95 -8.29 0.37
N ASN A 118 -1.51 -8.30 1.58
CA ASN A 118 -1.01 -7.49 2.68
C ASN A 118 -0.11 -8.31 3.62
N ASP A 119 1.18 -8.02 3.61
CA ASP A 119 2.14 -8.52 4.59
C ASP A 119 2.72 -7.34 5.37
N GLY A 120 2.69 -7.46 6.70
CA GLY A 120 3.37 -6.56 7.61
C GLY A 120 2.52 -5.45 8.23
N LYS A 121 1.43 -5.83 8.93
CA LYS A 121 1.03 -5.32 10.26
C LYS A 121 -0.22 -6.07 10.72
N ASP A 122 -0.26 -6.40 12.00
CA ASP A 122 -1.33 -7.08 12.75
C ASP A 122 -2.68 -6.33 12.79
N ASP A 123 -2.95 -5.43 11.84
CA ASP A 123 -4.25 -4.80 11.65
C ASP A 123 -4.94 -5.40 10.42
N LYS A 124 -5.11 -6.73 10.43
CA LYS A 124 -6.27 -7.30 9.73
C LYS A 124 -7.50 -6.89 10.54
N GLU A 125 -7.89 -5.63 10.42
CA GLU A 125 -9.32 -5.28 10.38
C GLU A 125 -9.86 -6.07 9.18
N LYS A 126 -10.13 -7.37 9.36
CA LYS A 126 -11.16 -8.03 8.56
C LYS A 126 -12.33 -7.06 8.71
N ASP A 127 -12.75 -6.44 7.62
CA ASP A 127 -13.98 -5.64 7.56
C ASP A 127 -15.10 -6.60 7.97
N GLN A 128 -15.28 -6.76 9.28
CA GLN A 128 -16.40 -7.44 9.86
C GLN A 128 -17.52 -6.45 9.61
N ASN A 129 -18.30 -6.70 8.55
CA ASN A 129 -19.61 -6.07 8.35
C ASN A 129 -20.57 -6.52 9.46
N ALA A 130 -20.18 -6.33 10.71
CA ALA A 130 -20.95 -6.53 11.90
C ALA A 130 -21.35 -5.15 12.39
N GLN A 131 -22.65 -4.96 12.59
CA GLN A 131 -23.17 -3.79 13.27
C GLN A 131 -23.90 -4.30 14.50
N PHE A 132 -23.48 -3.82 15.66
CA PHE A 132 -24.08 -4.24 16.92
C PHE A 132 -25.15 -3.22 17.30
N ASN A 133 -26.40 -3.66 17.39
CA ASN A 133 -27.49 -2.83 17.91
C ASN A 133 -27.52 -2.93 19.44
N LEU A 134 -26.54 -2.31 20.09
CA LEU A 134 -26.40 -2.24 21.55
C LEU A 134 -26.62 -0.81 22.03
N LYS A 135 -27.19 -0.68 23.21
CA LYS A 135 -27.34 0.59 23.94
C LYS A 135 -26.36 0.67 25.11
N ILE A 136 -26.14 1.89 25.58
CA ILE A 136 -25.41 2.11 26.83
C ILE A 136 -26.17 1.38 27.94
N ASP A 137 -25.41 0.72 28.81
CA ASP A 137 -25.89 -0.09 29.94
C ASP A 137 -26.62 -1.40 29.57
N ASP A 138 -26.59 -1.84 28.29
CA ASP A 138 -27.04 -3.18 27.93
C ASP A 138 -26.19 -4.25 28.66
N VAL A 139 -26.88 -5.22 29.26
CA VAL A 139 -26.25 -6.34 29.96
C VAL A 139 -26.13 -7.53 29.03
N LEU A 140 -24.91 -8.01 28.83
CA LEU A 140 -24.62 -9.17 27.98
C LEU A 140 -24.06 -10.32 28.81
N SER A 141 -24.42 -11.54 28.45
CA SER A 141 -23.84 -12.75 29.05
C SER A 141 -22.42 -12.97 28.55
N LEU A 142 -21.48 -13.16 29.48
CA LEU A 142 -20.12 -13.59 29.16
C LEU A 142 -20.13 -15.08 28.84
N ASN A 143 -19.95 -15.44 27.57
CA ASN A 143 -19.94 -16.84 27.14
C ASN A 143 -18.60 -17.53 27.41
N ASP A 144 -17.48 -16.87 27.11
CA ASP A 144 -16.14 -17.42 27.29
C ASP A 144 -15.12 -16.31 27.56
N LEU A 145 -14.03 -16.64 28.27
CA LEU A 145 -12.89 -15.76 28.55
C LEU A 145 -11.59 -16.52 28.31
N VAL A 146 -10.95 -16.25 27.17
CA VAL A 146 -9.68 -16.89 26.80
C VAL A 146 -8.50 -15.98 27.11
N LEU A 147 -7.55 -16.47 27.91
CA LEU A 147 -6.27 -15.80 28.14
C LEU A 147 -5.29 -16.16 27.02
N ALA A 148 -5.08 -15.23 26.09
CA ALA A 148 -4.10 -15.39 25.01
C ALA A 148 -2.71 -14.92 25.44
N THR A 149 -1.70 -15.77 25.27
CA THR A 149 -0.29 -15.34 25.39
C THR A 149 0.17 -14.78 24.06
N ILE A 150 0.45 -13.48 24.00
CA ILE A 150 1.01 -12.84 22.79
C ILE A 150 2.51 -13.11 22.74
N LYS A 151 2.95 -13.98 21.83
CA LYS A 151 4.37 -14.14 21.49
C LYS A 151 4.75 -13.10 20.44
N ARG A 152 5.82 -12.34 20.69
CA ARG A 152 6.37 -11.44 19.68
C ARG A 152 7.16 -12.26 18.67
N ASN A 153 6.76 -12.17 17.40
CA ASN A 153 7.53 -12.74 16.30
C ASN A 153 8.70 -11.82 15.93
N ALA A 154 9.74 -12.40 15.32
CA ALA A 154 10.81 -11.61 14.72
C ALA A 154 10.27 -10.72 13.59
N PRO A 155 10.94 -9.59 13.29
CA PRO A 155 10.55 -8.74 12.17
C PRO A 155 10.53 -9.52 10.84
N SER A 156 9.47 -9.30 10.05
CA SER A 156 9.40 -9.89 8.71
C SER A 156 10.52 -9.35 7.82
N PRO A 157 11.13 -10.19 6.98
CA PRO A 157 12.09 -9.73 5.98
C PRO A 157 11.47 -8.71 5.02
N TYR A 158 12.31 -7.88 4.41
CA TYR A 158 11.86 -6.93 3.39
C TYR A 158 11.35 -7.65 2.14
N LYS A 159 10.33 -7.06 1.50
CA LYS A 159 9.82 -7.50 0.20
C LYS A 159 10.17 -6.50 -0.87
N GLU A 160 10.30 -6.98 -2.10
CA GLU A 160 10.53 -6.13 -3.28
C GLU A 160 9.50 -5.01 -3.42
N ALA A 161 8.21 -5.32 -3.29
CA ALA A 161 7.13 -4.33 -3.37
C ALA A 161 7.22 -3.21 -2.32
N GLY A 162 7.83 -3.50 -1.16
CA GLY A 162 8.01 -2.53 -0.08
C GLY A 162 9.35 -1.77 -0.13
N PHE A 163 10.26 -2.16 -1.03
CA PHE A 163 11.64 -1.66 -1.02
C PHE A 163 11.72 -0.19 -1.41
N VAL A 164 10.98 0.24 -2.43
CA VAL A 164 10.93 1.65 -2.85
C VAL A 164 10.40 2.53 -1.71
N LYS A 165 9.30 2.12 -1.08
CA LYS A 165 8.72 2.82 0.08
C LYS A 165 9.70 2.88 1.27
N LEU A 166 10.48 1.82 1.49
CA LEU A 166 11.53 1.83 2.52
C LEU A 166 12.57 2.91 2.23
N LEU A 167 13.05 2.99 0.98
CA LEU A 167 14.05 3.97 0.55
C LEU A 167 13.52 5.41 0.65
N GLU A 168 12.29 5.65 0.19
CA GLU A 168 11.60 6.95 0.32
C GLU A 168 11.49 7.39 1.79
N ASN A 169 11.04 6.50 2.68
CA ASN A 169 10.94 6.79 4.11
C ASN A 169 12.30 7.08 4.76
N LYS A 170 13.38 6.48 4.23
CA LYS A 170 14.75 6.74 4.67
C LYS A 170 15.37 7.96 3.97
N GLY A 171 14.73 8.52 2.95
CA GLY A 171 15.24 9.64 2.16
C GLY A 171 16.44 9.27 1.28
N ILE A 172 16.58 7.99 0.91
CA ILE A 172 17.70 7.49 0.12
C ILE A 172 17.21 7.23 -1.30
N GLY A 173 17.91 7.75 -2.30
CA GLY A 173 17.56 7.61 -3.71
C GLY A 173 16.45 8.55 -4.16
N ARG A 174 16.11 8.45 -5.45
CA ARG A 174 15.19 9.31 -6.20
C ARG A 174 14.35 8.48 -7.17
N PRO A 175 13.23 9.03 -7.71
CA PRO A 175 12.43 8.32 -8.71
C PRO A 175 13.23 7.76 -9.90
N SER A 176 14.29 8.47 -10.31
CA SER A 176 15.20 8.05 -11.38
C SER A 176 16.13 6.89 -11.01
N THR A 177 16.32 6.59 -9.71
CA THR A 177 17.30 5.60 -9.24
C THR A 177 16.67 4.33 -8.68
N TYR A 178 15.45 4.39 -8.15
CA TYR A 178 14.82 3.26 -7.46
C TYR A 178 14.79 1.96 -8.26
N ALA A 179 14.45 2.03 -9.55
CA ALA A 179 14.38 0.87 -10.43
C ALA A 179 15.73 0.16 -10.62
N THR A 180 16.85 0.82 -10.33
CA THR A 180 18.20 0.30 -10.56
C THR A 180 18.78 -0.45 -9.35
N TYR A 181 18.32 -0.15 -8.13
CA TYR A 181 18.98 -0.64 -6.91
C TYR A 181 18.86 -2.15 -6.72
N LEU A 182 17.65 -2.71 -6.73
CA LEU A 182 17.47 -4.17 -6.57
C LEU A 182 18.17 -4.97 -7.67
N PRO A 183 18.02 -4.63 -8.98
CA PRO A 183 18.75 -5.32 -10.03
C PRO A 183 20.27 -5.26 -9.85
N ALA A 184 20.83 -4.11 -9.43
CA ALA A 184 22.26 -3.98 -9.18
C ALA A 184 22.73 -4.85 -7.99
N LEU A 185 21.97 -4.89 -6.91
CA LEU A 185 22.27 -5.70 -5.73
C LEU A 185 22.18 -7.22 -6.03
N VAL A 186 21.18 -7.63 -6.81
CA VAL A 186 21.04 -9.03 -7.27
C VAL A 186 22.16 -9.40 -8.23
N LYS A 187 22.47 -8.56 -9.22
CA LYS A 187 23.55 -8.79 -10.20
C LYS A 187 24.92 -8.93 -9.53
N ARG A 188 25.16 -8.19 -8.43
CA ARG A 188 26.39 -8.31 -7.62
C ARG A 188 26.36 -9.46 -6.62
N GLU A 189 25.25 -10.20 -6.56
CA GLU A 189 24.99 -11.32 -5.65
C GLU A 189 25.05 -10.92 -4.17
N TYR A 190 24.70 -9.67 -3.84
CA TYR A 190 24.62 -9.22 -2.44
C TYR A 190 23.31 -9.60 -1.78
N ILE A 191 22.25 -9.71 -2.57
CA ILE A 191 20.93 -10.16 -2.14
C ILE A 191 20.42 -11.23 -3.10
N SER A 192 19.48 -12.05 -2.61
CA SER A 192 18.59 -12.85 -3.43
C SER A 192 17.14 -12.42 -3.19
N ILE A 193 16.30 -12.58 -4.21
CA ILE A 193 14.85 -12.37 -4.12
C ILE A 193 14.20 -13.72 -4.37
N SER A 194 13.34 -14.16 -3.44
CA SER A 194 12.61 -15.43 -3.60
C SER A 194 11.71 -15.39 -4.85
N GLN A 195 11.53 -16.53 -5.49
CA GLN A 195 10.66 -16.67 -6.67
C GLN A 195 9.21 -17.00 -6.31
N ASP A 196 8.92 -17.14 -5.01
CA ASP A 196 7.55 -17.29 -4.53
C ASP A 196 6.77 -15.98 -4.68
N LYS A 197 5.45 -16.05 -4.49
CA LYS A 197 4.57 -14.88 -4.55
C LYS A 197 4.96 -13.77 -3.56
N LYS A 198 5.73 -14.09 -2.51
CA LYS A 198 6.12 -13.13 -1.47
C LYS A 198 7.27 -12.23 -1.90
N ARG A 199 8.10 -12.65 -2.87
CA ARG A 199 9.23 -11.85 -3.42
C ARG A 199 10.09 -11.24 -2.31
N THR A 200 10.53 -12.10 -1.40
CA THR A 200 11.24 -11.75 -0.18
C THR A 200 12.72 -11.52 -0.47
N ILE A 201 13.28 -10.42 0.03
CA ILE A 201 14.69 -10.06 -0.10
C ILE A 201 15.48 -10.70 1.05
N THR A 202 16.52 -11.46 0.71
CA THR A 202 17.42 -12.09 1.68
C THR A 202 18.87 -11.71 1.39
N PRO A 203 19.66 -11.28 2.39
CA PRO A 203 21.09 -11.02 2.19
C PRO A 203 21.85 -12.33 1.97
N THR A 204 22.72 -12.36 0.97
CA THR A 204 23.62 -13.50 0.75
C THR A 204 24.81 -13.43 1.71
N HIS A 205 25.57 -14.53 1.83
CA HIS A 205 26.81 -14.52 2.59
C HIS A 205 27.80 -13.46 2.08
N LYS A 206 27.89 -13.28 0.76
CA LYS A 206 28.72 -12.25 0.12
C LYS A 206 28.27 -10.85 0.50
N GLY A 207 26.96 -10.57 0.44
CA GLY A 207 26.41 -9.27 0.83
C GLY A 207 26.71 -8.92 2.29
N LYS A 208 26.53 -9.88 3.21
CA LYS A 208 26.86 -9.69 4.63
C LYS A 208 28.33 -9.33 4.84
N ARG A 209 29.26 -10.07 4.22
CA ARG A 209 30.69 -9.79 4.31
C ARG A 209 31.08 -8.42 3.77
N VAL A 210 30.43 -7.96 2.69
CA VAL A 210 30.69 -6.61 2.17
C VAL A 210 30.28 -5.55 3.21
N VAL A 211 29.10 -5.69 3.81
CA VAL A 211 28.64 -4.77 4.87
C VAL A 211 29.58 -4.79 6.06
N GLU A 212 30.00 -5.96 6.55
CA GLU A 212 30.96 -6.11 7.66
C GLU A 212 32.29 -5.37 7.39
N VAL A 213 32.79 -5.38 6.16
CA VAL A 213 34.03 -4.64 5.79
C VAL A 213 33.82 -3.13 5.94
N PHE A 214 32.70 -2.60 5.45
CA PHE A 214 32.41 -1.17 5.54
C PHE A 214 32.06 -0.74 6.96
N GLU A 215 31.39 -1.58 7.75
CA GLU A 215 31.12 -1.32 9.17
C GLU A 215 32.41 -1.13 9.98
N ASN A 216 33.44 -1.93 9.70
CA ASN A 216 34.70 -1.88 10.43
C ASN A 216 35.69 -0.81 9.92
N ALA A 217 35.71 -0.52 8.62
CA ALA A 217 36.73 0.34 8.01
C ALA A 217 36.21 1.73 7.61
N TYR A 218 34.94 1.86 7.22
CA TYR A 218 34.40 3.08 6.61
C TYR A 218 32.92 3.30 6.95
N GLN A 219 32.59 3.30 8.25
CA GLN A 219 31.21 3.35 8.74
C GLN A 219 30.41 4.54 8.18
N PHE A 220 31.07 5.69 7.94
CA PHE A 220 30.40 6.87 7.38
C PHE A 220 29.80 6.64 5.98
N ILE A 221 30.35 5.73 5.17
CA ILE A 221 29.87 5.43 3.82
C ILE A 221 28.52 4.71 3.85
N ILE A 222 28.29 3.89 4.87
CA ILE A 222 27.05 3.10 5.02
C ILE A 222 26.03 3.76 5.97
N ASP A 223 26.36 4.95 6.50
CA ASP A 223 25.45 5.70 7.34
C ASP A 223 24.27 6.24 6.52
N LEU A 224 23.05 5.96 6.98
CA LEU A 224 21.83 6.35 6.27
C LEU A 224 21.63 7.86 6.29
N THR A 225 22.07 8.55 7.35
CA THR A 225 21.95 10.00 7.48
C THR A 225 22.88 10.70 6.51
N TYR A 226 24.14 10.27 6.45
CA TYR A 226 25.14 10.75 5.50
C TYR A 226 24.67 10.54 4.05
N THR A 227 24.20 9.32 3.73
CA THR A 227 23.67 9.02 2.39
C THR A 227 22.51 9.94 2.04
N LYS A 228 21.55 10.14 2.96
CA LYS A 228 20.42 11.05 2.75
C LYS A 228 20.84 12.51 2.53
N GLN A 229 21.90 12.97 3.18
CA GLN A 229 22.42 14.34 3.02
C GLN A 229 23.13 14.55 1.69
N MET A 230 23.72 13.49 1.13
CA MET A 230 24.43 13.53 -0.15
C MET A 230 23.51 13.47 -1.37
N GLU A 231 22.32 12.89 -1.21
CA GLU A 231 21.25 12.82 -2.21
C GLU A 231 20.55 14.17 -2.44
#